data_AF-A0A958F8L9-F1
#
_entry.id   AF-A0A958F8L9-F1
#
_cell.length_a   1.000
_cell.length_b   1.000
_cell.length_c   1.000
_cell.angle_alpha   90.00
_cell.angle_beta   90.00
_cell.angle_gamma   90.00
#
_symmetry.space_group_name_H-M   'P 1'
#
loop_
_entity.id
_entity.type
_entity.pdbx_description
1 polymer ?
#
loop_
_entity_poly.entity_id
_entity_poly.type
_entity_poly.pdbx_seq_one_letter_code
_entity_poly.pdbx_strand_id
1 'polypeptide(L)'
;MPDVQSSLRWKTIAFPTEHGGWGFLFEPILLGLLVAFSGGGLLLGLMTVAAFLARHPLKLYLKQRRRHPAARRVRVAGIFALSYLGTALGAGVGVMAVGGFDPLLPFVLLSPFLLIYWFYDQQQ
;
A
#
# COMPACT_ATOMS: atom_id res chain seq x y z
N MET A 1 39.51 3.50 -4.00
CA MET A 1 38.62 2.75 -3.09
C MET A 1 37.59 2.04 -3.96
N PRO A 2 37.51 0.71 -3.95
CA PRO A 2 36.55 0.01 -4.80
C PRO A 2 35.13 0.31 -4.33
N ASP A 3 34.30 0.78 -5.26
CA ASP A 3 32.89 1.05 -5.04
C ASP A 3 32.21 -0.23 -4.58
N VAL A 4 31.91 -0.32 -3.29
CA VAL A 4 31.01 -1.35 -2.75
C VAL A 4 29.66 -1.08 -3.39
N GLN A 5 29.40 -1.71 -4.54
CA GLN A 5 28.08 -1.79 -5.14
C GLN A 5 27.19 -2.53 -4.14
N SER A 6 26.64 -1.78 -3.17
CA SER A 6 25.64 -2.29 -2.26
C SER A 6 24.48 -2.74 -3.14
N SER A 7 24.32 -4.06 -3.30
CA SER A 7 23.22 -4.64 -4.05
C SER A 7 21.94 -3.98 -3.53
N LEU A 8 21.23 -3.29 -4.43
CA LEU A 8 19.98 -2.61 -4.09
C LEU A 8 19.03 -3.67 -3.54
N ARG A 9 18.90 -3.73 -2.20
CA ARG A 9 17.98 -4.62 -1.51
C ARG A 9 16.56 -4.13 -1.74
N TRP A 10 16.05 -4.43 -2.93
CA TRP A 10 14.70 -4.06 -3.39
C TRP A 10 13.62 -4.55 -2.43
N LYS A 11 13.84 -5.67 -1.73
CA LYS A 11 12.95 -6.18 -0.67
C LYS A 11 12.72 -5.16 0.44
N THR A 12 13.77 -4.44 0.84
CA THR A 12 13.72 -3.39 1.87
C THR A 12 13.03 -2.11 1.36
N ILE A 13 12.77 -2.00 0.06
CA ILE A 13 12.03 -0.88 -0.54
C ILE A 13 10.56 -1.26 -0.70
N ALA A 14 10.30 -2.50 -1.15
CA ALA A 14 8.97 -2.99 -1.47
C ALA A 14 8.15 -3.39 -0.24
N PHE A 15 8.77 -3.96 0.79
CA PHE A 15 8.07 -4.46 1.97
C PHE A 15 8.34 -3.59 3.20
N PRO A 16 7.29 -3.26 3.98
CA PRO A 16 7.47 -2.66 5.29
C PRO A 16 8.15 -3.66 6.24
N THR A 17 9.05 -3.16 7.09
CA THR A 17 9.75 -3.97 8.10
C THR A 17 8.92 -4.19 9.37
N GLU A 18 7.73 -3.60 9.45
CA GLU A 18 6.83 -3.72 10.60
C GLU A 18 6.31 -5.15 10.72
N HIS A 19 6.51 -5.81 11.85
CA HIS A 19 6.03 -7.18 12.07
C HIS A 19 4.59 -7.19 12.62
N GLY A 20 4.23 -6.22 13.46
CA GLY A 20 2.89 -6.12 14.05
C GLY A 20 1.78 -5.76 13.07
N GLY A 21 2.08 -4.93 12.04
CA GLY A 21 1.08 -4.50 11.07
C GLY A 21 0.51 -5.62 10.20
N TRP A 22 1.27 -6.71 9.99
CA TRP A 22 0.83 -7.84 9.18
C TRP A 22 -0.31 -8.63 9.82
N GLY A 23 -0.23 -8.87 11.14
CA GLY A 23 -1.29 -9.57 11.87
C GLY A 23 -2.59 -8.78 11.83
N PHE A 24 -2.53 -7.49 12.23
CA PHE A 24 -3.68 -6.58 12.19
C PHE A 24 -4.30 -6.41 10.81
N LEU A 25 -3.52 -6.58 9.74
CA LEU A 25 -4.02 -6.53 8.38
C LEU A 25 -4.67 -7.86 7.96
N PHE A 26 -3.94 -8.97 8.07
CA PHE A 26 -4.39 -10.25 7.52
C PHE A 26 -5.45 -10.93 8.38
N GLU A 27 -5.41 -10.78 9.70
CA GLU A 27 -6.36 -11.41 10.61
C GLU A 27 -7.83 -11.07 10.27
N PRO A 28 -8.26 -9.80 10.22
CA PRO A 28 -9.65 -9.48 9.88
C PRO A 28 -10.00 -9.82 8.43
N ILE A 29 -9.06 -9.73 7.49
CA ILE A 29 -9.28 -10.08 6.08
C ILE A 29 -9.57 -11.58 5.95
N LEU A 30 -8.72 -12.42 6.56
CA LEU A 30 -8.87 -13.87 6.53
C LEU A 30 -10.12 -14.31 7.28
N LEU A 31 -10.37 -13.75 8.47
CA LEU A 31 -11.60 -14.04 9.22
C LEU A 31 -12.85 -13.67 8.41
N GLY A 32 -12.89 -12.49 7.80
CA GLY A 32 -14.01 -12.08 6.94
C GLY A 32 -14.23 -13.02 5.76
N LEU A 33 -13.15 -13.43 5.09
CA LEU A 33 -13.21 -14.38 3.97
C LEU A 33 -13.61 -15.79 4.39
N LEU A 34 -13.17 -16.25 5.57
CA LEU A 34 -13.53 -17.57 6.10
C LEU A 34 -14.99 -17.62 6.56
N VAL A 35 -15.50 -16.54 7.15
CA VAL A 35 -16.88 -16.44 7.62
C VAL A 35 -17.86 -16.23 6.46
N ALA A 36 -17.53 -15.37 5.51
CA ALA A 36 -18.41 -14.98 4.41
C ALA A 36 -17.63 -14.79 3.11
N PHE A 37 -17.16 -15.91 2.53
CA PHE A 37 -16.41 -15.86 1.29
C PHE A 37 -17.22 -15.26 0.14
N SER A 38 -16.63 -14.29 -0.55
CA SER A 38 -17.21 -13.70 -1.76
C SER A 38 -16.13 -13.11 -2.67
N GLY A 39 -16.43 -12.99 -3.96
CA GLY A 39 -15.54 -12.32 -4.92
C GLY A 39 -15.27 -10.85 -4.54
N GLY A 40 -16.30 -10.14 -4.08
CA GLY A 40 -16.16 -8.78 -3.55
C GLY A 40 -15.27 -8.71 -2.31
N GLY A 41 -15.43 -9.65 -1.37
CA GLY A 41 -14.56 -9.78 -0.20
C GLY A 41 -13.09 -10.03 -0.55
N LEU A 42 -12.83 -10.87 -1.57
CA LEU A 42 -11.47 -11.14 -2.04
C LEU A 42 -10.83 -9.88 -2.64
N LEU A 43 -11.59 -9.13 -3.44
CA LEU A 43 -11.14 -7.87 -4.03
C LEU A 43 -10.93 -6.78 -2.96
N LEU A 44 -11.77 -6.71 -1.93
CA LEU A 44 -11.56 -5.82 -0.78
C LEU A 44 -10.29 -6.18 0.00
N GLY A 45 -10.03 -7.46 0.23
CA GLY A 45 -8.80 -7.93 0.85
C GLY A 45 -7.58 -7.52 0.03
N LEU A 46 -7.61 -7.76 -1.28
CA LEU A 46 -6.55 -7.36 -2.21
C LEU A 46 -6.33 -5.84 -2.23
N MET A 47 -7.41 -5.06 -2.30
CA MET A 47 -7.37 -3.60 -2.25
C MET A 47 -6.66 -3.11 -0.97
N THR A 48 -7.03 -3.67 0.17
CA THR A 48 -6.51 -3.28 1.48
C THR A 48 -5.03 -3.64 1.63
N VAL A 49 -4.63 -4.84 1.22
CA VAL A 49 -3.22 -5.29 1.25
C VAL A 49 -2.35 -4.45 0.31
N ALA A 50 -2.83 -4.18 -0.90
CA ALA A 50 -2.11 -3.34 -1.86
C ALA A 50 -1.95 -1.90 -1.34
N ALA A 51 -3.02 -1.32 -0.78
CA ALA A 51 -2.96 0.01 -0.16
C ALA A 51 -2.00 0.06 1.04
N PHE A 52 -1.96 -0.98 1.87
CA PHE A 52 -1.00 -1.10 2.98
C PHE A 52 0.44 -1.15 2.46
N LEU A 53 0.73 -2.00 1.48
CA LEU A 53 2.05 -2.12 0.86
C LEU A 53 2.50 -0.82 0.19
N ALA A 54 1.59 -0.05 -0.39
CA ALA A 54 1.91 1.21 -1.06
C ALA A 54 2.51 2.27 -0.13
N ARG A 55 2.19 2.25 1.18
CA ARG A 55 2.59 3.28 2.15
C ARG A 55 4.10 3.48 2.21
N HIS A 56 4.85 2.38 2.33
CA HIS A 56 6.31 2.40 2.48
C HIS A 56 7.05 2.97 1.24
N PRO A 57 6.88 2.42 0.02
CA PRO A 57 7.53 2.95 -1.17
C PRO A 57 7.04 4.35 -1.53
N LEU A 58 5.77 4.69 -1.26
CA LEU A 58 5.25 6.05 -1.49
C LEU A 58 5.92 7.08 -0.57
N LYS A 59 6.05 6.78 0.73
CA LYS A 59 6.76 7.64 1.69
C LYS A 59 8.22 7.83 1.28
N LEU A 60 8.90 6.74 0.89
CA LEU A 60 10.29 6.80 0.42
C LEU A 60 10.41 7.67 -0.83
N TYR A 61 9.54 7.48 -1.82
CA TYR A 61 9.50 8.26 -3.04
C TYR A 61 9.30 9.75 -2.74
N LEU A 62 8.30 10.11 -1.94
CA LEU A 62 7.99 11.52 -1.66
C LEU A 62 9.08 12.24 -0.84
N LYS A 63 9.64 11.58 0.18
CA LYS A 63 10.70 12.15 1.03
C LYS A 63 12.00 12.34 0.25
N GLN A 64 12.35 11.39 -0.62
CA GLN A 64 13.64 11.40 -1.31
C GLN A 64 13.62 12.04 -2.71
N ARG A 65 12.48 12.09 -3.41
CA ARG A 65 12.39 12.68 -4.76
C ARG A 65 12.87 14.13 -4.80
N ARG A 66 12.57 14.92 -3.77
CA ARG A 66 12.98 16.34 -3.71
C ARG A 66 14.48 16.53 -3.53
N ARG A 67 15.15 15.60 -2.81
CA ARG A 67 16.58 15.71 -2.48
C ARG A 67 17.47 15.02 -3.50
N HIS A 68 17.05 13.86 -4.01
CA HIS A 68 17.84 13.03 -4.92
C HIS A 68 16.97 12.41 -6.03
N PRO A 69 16.45 13.20 -6.97
CA PRO A 69 15.51 12.73 -8.00
C PRO A 69 16.12 11.67 -8.94
N ALA A 70 17.44 11.70 -9.15
CA ALA A 70 18.15 10.75 -10.01
C ALA A 70 18.52 9.42 -9.33
N ALA A 71 18.28 9.27 -8.02
CA ALA A 71 18.67 8.07 -7.31
C ALA A 71 17.87 6.84 -7.80
N ARG A 72 18.56 5.76 -8.16
CA ARG A 72 17.93 4.49 -8.60
C ARG A 72 16.92 3.97 -7.58
N ARG A 73 17.17 4.20 -6.28
CA ARG A 73 16.27 3.86 -5.17
C ARG A 73 14.91 4.57 -5.25
N VAL A 74 14.90 5.85 -5.65
CA VAL A 74 13.67 6.65 -5.83
C VAL A 74 12.87 6.14 -7.02
N ARG A 75 13.52 5.80 -8.14
CA ARG A 75 12.84 5.20 -9.29
C ARG A 75 12.19 3.87 -8.95
N VAL A 76 12.92 2.97 -8.27
CA VAL A 76 12.40 1.67 -7.83
C VAL A 76 11.23 1.85 -6.86
N ALA A 77 11.34 2.74 -5.88
CA ALA A 77 10.25 3.05 -4.97
C ALA A 77 9.02 3.61 -5.71
N GLY A 78 9.21 4.47 -6.70
CA GLY A 78 8.12 4.99 -7.52
C GLY A 78 7.38 3.90 -8.30
N ILE A 79 8.11 2.93 -8.87
CA ILE A 79 7.51 1.79 -9.59
C ILE A 79 6.67 0.93 -8.64
N PHE A 80 7.20 0.55 -7.47
CA PHE A 80 6.45 -0.23 -6.48
C PHE A 80 5.24 0.53 -5.94
N ALA A 81 5.39 1.83 -5.64
CA ALA A 81 4.28 2.67 -5.21
C ALA A 81 3.17 2.70 -6.27
N LEU A 82 3.54 2.90 -7.55
CA LEU A 82 2.57 2.94 -8.64
C LEU A 82 1.91 1.58 -8.86
N SER A 83 2.66 0.47 -8.80
CA SER A 83 2.08 -0.86 -8.96
C SER A 83 1.09 -1.17 -7.85
N TYR A 84 1.44 -0.89 -6.59
CA TYR A 84 0.55 -1.15 -5.45
C TYR A 84 -0.68 -0.25 -5.46
N LEU A 85 -0.53 1.04 -5.77
CA LEU A 85 -1.67 1.94 -5.94
C LEU A 85 -2.57 1.51 -7.10
N GLY A 86 -1.98 1.11 -8.23
CA GLY A 86 -2.71 0.59 -9.37
C GLY A 86 -3.50 -0.67 -9.05
N THR A 87 -2.89 -1.62 -8.32
CA THR A 87 -3.58 -2.82 -7.83
C THR A 87 -4.71 -2.48 -6.87
N ALA A 88 -4.49 -1.55 -5.93
CA ALA A 88 -5.52 -1.13 -4.98
C ALA A 88 -6.72 -0.50 -5.70
N LEU A 89 -6.46 0.43 -6.63
CA LEU A 89 -7.50 1.08 -7.41
C LEU A 89 -8.24 0.10 -8.31
N GLY A 90 -7.51 -0.79 -9.01
CA GLY A 90 -8.11 -1.81 -9.86
C GLY A 90 -9.00 -2.78 -9.08
N ALA A 91 -8.55 -3.20 -7.89
CA ALA A 91 -9.35 -4.03 -7.00
C ALA A 91 -10.59 -3.28 -6.49
N GLY A 92 -10.48 -2.00 -6.12
CA GLY A 92 -11.61 -1.16 -5.73
C GLY A 92 -12.65 -0.99 -6.84
N VAL A 93 -12.22 -0.75 -8.08
CA VAL A 93 -13.12 -0.75 -9.26
C VAL A 93 -13.78 -2.12 -9.43
N GLY A 94 -13.04 -3.21 -9.23
CA GLY A 94 -13.59 -4.56 -9.25
C GLY A 94 -14.66 -4.80 -8.18
N VAL A 95 -14.48 -4.27 -6.97
CA VAL A 95 -15.50 -4.31 -5.90
C VAL A 95 -16.78 -3.63 -6.38
N MET A 96 -16.66 -2.44 -6.97
CA MET A 96 -17.82 -1.72 -7.52
C MET A 96 -18.54 -2.53 -8.61
N ALA A 97 -17.79 -3.21 -9.47
CA ALA A 97 -18.34 -4.01 -10.55
C ALA A 97 -19.08 -5.27 -10.07
N VAL A 98 -18.63 -5.88 -8.96
CA VAL A 98 -19.20 -7.14 -8.45
C VAL A 98 -20.26 -6.94 -7.37
N GLY A 99 -20.11 -5.92 -6.51
CA GLY A 99 -20.92 -5.74 -5.31
C GLY A 99 -21.44 -4.33 -5.08
N GLY A 100 -21.27 -3.41 -6.03
CA GLY A 100 -21.72 -2.03 -5.91
C GLY A 100 -20.85 -1.16 -5.00
N PHE A 101 -21.36 0.01 -4.62
CA PHE A 101 -20.59 1.02 -3.88
C PHE A 101 -20.60 0.83 -2.36
N ASP A 102 -21.62 0.16 -1.81
CA ASP A 102 -21.80 -0.01 -0.37
C ASP A 102 -20.57 -0.56 0.35
N PRO A 103 -19.86 -1.59 -0.18
CA PRO A 103 -18.67 -2.12 0.50
C PRO A 103 -17.48 -1.14 0.53
N LEU A 104 -17.50 -0.08 -0.29
CA LEU A 104 -16.47 0.97 -0.30
C LEU A 104 -16.79 2.13 0.65
N LEU A 105 -18.03 2.23 1.15
CA LEU A 105 -18.44 3.32 2.05
C LEU A 105 -17.51 3.50 3.26
N PRO A 106 -17.11 2.44 3.99
CA PRO A 106 -16.19 2.60 5.12
C PRO A 106 -14.87 3.27 4.73
N PHE A 107 -14.34 2.95 3.55
CA PHE A 107 -13.08 3.52 3.06
C PHE A 107 -13.22 4.99 2.68
N VAL A 108 -14.34 5.36 2.07
CA VAL A 108 -14.64 6.76 1.72
C VAL A 108 -14.80 7.60 2.99
N LEU A 109 -15.56 7.10 3.97
CA LEU A 109 -15.76 7.76 5.26
C LEU A 109 -14.46 7.90 6.07
N LEU A 110 -13.55 6.92 5.97
CA LEU A 110 -12.26 6.94 6.66
C LEU A 110 -11.19 7.75 5.91
N SER A 111 -11.38 8.00 4.61
CA SER A 111 -10.42 8.74 3.79
C SER A 111 -9.98 10.09 4.35
N PRO A 112 -10.84 10.97 4.92
CA PRO A 112 -10.37 12.21 5.53
C PRO A 112 -9.41 11.97 6.72
N PHE A 113 -9.69 10.98 7.57
CA PHE A 113 -8.82 10.63 8.70
C PHE A 113 -7.49 10.07 8.21
N LEU A 114 -7.51 9.23 7.16
CA LEU A 114 -6.32 8.68 6.55
C LEU A 114 -5.45 9.77 5.92
N LEU A 115 -6.06 10.78 5.28
CA LEU A 115 -5.33 11.92 4.71
C LEU A 115 -4.68 12.78 5.80
N ILE A 116 -5.40 13.04 6.90
CA ILE A 116 -4.85 13.75 8.06
C ILE A 116 -3.68 12.97 8.67
N TYR A 117 -3.88 11.68 8.95
CA TYR A 117 -2.82 10.81 9.48
C TYR A 117 -1.59 10.82 8.57
N TRP A 118 -1.80 10.68 7.26
CA TRP A 118 -0.73 10.67 6.27
C TRP A 118 0.03 12.00 6.24
N PHE A 119 -0.66 13.13 6.37
CA PHE A 119 -0.02 14.45 6.43
C PHE A 119 0.93 14.59 7.64
N TYR A 120 0.55 14.06 8.80
CA TYR A 120 1.41 14.04 9.99
C TYR A 120 2.54 13.01 9.87
N ASP A 121 2.26 11.83 9.31
CA ASP A 121 3.27 10.77 9.15
C ASP A 121 4.43 11.18 8.23
N GLN A 122 4.20 12.10 7.29
CA GLN A 122 5.28 12.67 6.45
C GLN A 122 6.22 13.61 7.21
N GLN A 123 5.80 14.16 8.35
CA GLN A 123 6.57 15.13 9.13
C GLN A 123 7.53 14.45 10.12
N GLN A 124 7.31 13.17 10.43
CA GLN A 124 8.22 12.34 11.24
C GLN A 124 9.32 11.68 10.36
#